data_AF-A0A3D3GMM1-F1
#
_entry.id   AF-A0A3D3GMM1-F1
#
_cell.length_a   1.000
_cell.length_b   1.000
_cell.length_c   1.000
_cell.angle_alpha   90.00
_cell.angle_beta   90.00
_cell.angle_gamma   90.00
#
_symmetry.space_group_name_H-M   'P 1'
#
loop_
_entity.id
_entity.type
_entity.pdbx_description
1 polymer ?
#
loop_
_entity_poly.entity_id
_entity_poly.type
_entity_poly.pdbx_seq_one_letter_code
_entity_poly.pdbx_strand_id
1 'polypeptide(L)' 'MELMFAATVGLLYAAGFFLVMRHSLMKLVLGLIFLSHGANLLIFSAGELESRGLPIIAEGSKIPQYPMPDP' A
#
# COMPACT_ATOMS: atom_id res chain seq x y z
N MET A 1 13.71 1.54 -4.12
CA MET A 1 12.67 1.53 -3.05
C MET A 1 11.91 0.20 -2.99
N GLU A 2 11.81 -0.52 -4.11
CA GLU A 2 11.09 -1.80 -4.20
C GLU A 2 11.48 -2.80 -3.11
N LEU A 3 12.78 -2.97 -2.85
CA LEU A 3 13.25 -3.96 -1.88
C LEU A 3 12.84 -3.62 -0.43
N MET A 4 12.79 -2.33 -0.07
CA MET A 4 12.31 -1.88 1.24
C MET A 4 10.80 -2.10 1.39
N PHE A 5 10.03 -1.83 0.33
CA PHE A 5 8.60 -2.09 0.29
C PHE A 5 8.30 -3.58 0.41
N ALA A 6 8.99 -4.42 -0.38
CA ALA A 6 8.85 -5.87 -0.34
C ALA A 6 9.16 -6.44 1.06
N ALA A 7 10.25 -6.00 1.68
CA ALA A 7 10.60 -6.41 3.04
C ALA A 7 9.56 -5.96 4.08
N THR A 8 9.02 -4.74 3.95
CA THR A 8 8.01 -4.20 4.88
C THR A 8 6.69 -4.94 4.74
N VAL A 9 6.22 -5.18 3.51
CA VAL A 9 5.01 -5.98 3.23
C VAL A 9 5.16 -7.39 3.79
N GLY A 10 6.30 -8.05 3.54
CA GLY A 10 6.58 -9.39 4.07
C GLY A 10 6.54 -9.42 5.59
N LEU A 11 7.14 -8.43 6.26
CA LEU A 11 7.14 -8.32 7.73
C LEU A 11 5.72 -8.11 8.28
N LEU A 12 4.92 -7.24 7.66
CA LEU A 12 3.53 -6.98 8.06
C LEU A 12 2.66 -8.23 7.94
N TYR A 13 2.80 -8.98 6.84
CA TYR A 13 2.07 -10.24 6.64
C TYR A 13 2.53 -11.31 7.62
N ALA A 14 3.84 -11.45 7.86
CA ALA A 14 4.38 -12.39 8.84
C ALA A 14 3.87 -12.10 10.26
N ALA A 15 3.90 -10.84 10.68
CA ALA A 15 3.38 -10.40 11.98
C ALA A 15 1.86 -10.57 12.06
N GLY A 16 1.12 -10.20 11.01
CA GLY A 16 -0.33 -10.31 10.93
C GLY A 16 -0.80 -11.76 11.08
N PHE A 17 -0.24 -12.68 10.28
CA PHE A 17 -0.58 -14.11 10.39
C PHE A 17 -0.20 -14.69 11.75
N PHE A 18 0.98 -14.35 12.28
CA PHE A 18 1.41 -14.81 13.61
C PHE A 18 0.43 -14.37 14.72
N LEU A 19 -0.08 -13.13 14.64
CA LEU A 19 -1.03 -12.59 15.61
C LEU A 19 -2.43 -13.19 15.48
N VAL A 20 -2.90 -13.44 14.24
CA VAL A 20 -4.20 -14.09 13.98
C VAL A 20 -4.25 -15.52 14.54
N MET A 21 -3.14 -16.26 14.47
CA MET A 21 -3.05 -17.62 15.03
C MET A 21 -3.08 -17.65 16.57
N ARG A 22 -3.03 -16.49 17.24
CA ARG A 22 -2.95 -16.43 18.70
C ARG A 22 -4.34 -16.44 19.33
N HIS A 23 -4.48 -17.22 20.40
CA HIS A 23 -5.74 -17.37 21.15
C HIS A 23 -6.03 -16.15 22.06
N SER A 24 -6.20 -14.97 21.46
CA SER A 24 -6.59 -13.74 22.13
C SER A 24 -7.26 -12.81 21.13
N LEU A 25 -8.49 -12.38 21.43
CA LEU A 25 -9.27 -11.50 20.55
C LEU A 25 -8.52 -10.20 20.23
N MET A 26 -7.85 -9.58 21.22
CA MET A 26 -7.05 -8.37 20.99
C MET A 26 -5.90 -8.60 20.00
N LYS A 27 -5.24 -9.77 20.09
CA LYS A 27 -4.15 -10.12 19.17
C LYS A 27 -4.68 -10.42 17.77
N LEU A 28 -5.84 -11.07 17.66
CA LEU A 28 -6.51 -11.31 16.40
C LEU A 28 -6.88 -9.99 15.70
N VAL A 29 -7.46 -9.03 16.43
CA VAL A 29 -7.79 -7.70 15.90
C VAL A 29 -6.53 -6.97 15.42
N LEU A 30 -5.45 -6.98 16.22
CA LEU A 30 -4.16 -6.41 15.80
C LEU A 30 -3.60 -7.11 14.55
N GLY A 31 -3.72 -8.44 14.48
CA GLY A 31 -3.30 -9.20 13.31
C GLY A 31 -4.05 -8.82 12.04
N LEU A 32 -5.36 -8.60 12.15
CA LEU A 32 -6.19 -8.11 11.03
C LEU A 32 -5.82 -6.68 10.62
N ILE A 33 -5.51 -5.79 11.57
CA ILE A 33 -5.03 -4.44 11.29
C ILE A 33 -3.71 -4.49 10.50
N PHE A 34 -2.76 -5.32 10.94
CA PHE A 34 -1.50 -5.52 10.22
C PHE A 34 -1.71 -6.06 8.80
N LEU A 35 -2.63 -7.02 8.65
CA LEU A 35 -2.95 -7.59 7.34
C LEU A 35 -3.58 -6.56 6.40
N SER A 36 -4.48 -5.72 6.91
CA SER A 36 -5.09 -4.62 6.15
C SER A 36 -4.06 -3.59 5.69
N HIS A 37 -3.14 -3.18 6.58
CA HIS A 37 -2.05 -2.29 6.20
C HIS A 37 -1.10 -2.92 5.17
N GLY A 38 -0.77 -4.21 5.34
CA GLY A 38 0.02 -4.96 4.37
C GLY A 38 -0.65 -5.01 2.99
N ALA A 39 -1.95 -5.26 2.93
CA ALA A 39 -2.73 -5.27 1.70
C ALA A 39 -2.74 -3.90 1.01
N ASN A 40 -2.92 -2.81 1.78
CA ASN A 40 -2.87 -1.45 1.24
C ASN A 40 -1.49 -1.13 0.62
N LEU A 41 -0.39 -1.51 1.28
CA LEU A 41 0.95 -1.33 0.72
C LEU A 41 1.21 -2.23 -0.49
N LEU A 42 0.64 -3.43 -0.54
CA LEU A 42 0.70 -4.32 -1.70
C LEU A 42 0.03 -3.70 -2.93
N ILE A 43 -1.17 -3.16 -2.75
CA ILE A 43 -1.90 -2.46 -3.80
C ILE A 43 -1.08 -1.26 -4.29
N PHE A 44 -0.52 -0.49 -3.38
CA PHE A 44 0.34 0.64 -3.73
C PHE A 44 1.58 0.20 -4.53
N SER A 45 2.22 -0.90 -4.14
CA SER A 45 3.38 -1.43 -4.86
C SER A 45 3.05 -1.99 -6.25
N ALA A 46 1.79 -2.30 -6.55
CA ALA A 46 1.36 -2.83 -7.84
C ALA A 46 1.21 -1.74 -8.93
N GLY A 47 1.05 -0.47 -8.54
CA GLY A 47 0.78 0.66 -9.44
C GLY A 47 2.01 1.39 -9.98
N GLU A 48 3.19 0.76 -9.97
CA GLU A 48 4.53 1.37 -10.10
C GLU A 48 4.91 2.25 -8.89
N LEU A 49 6.09 2.02 -8.35
CA LEU A 49 6.67 2.83 -7.26
C LEU A 49 7.36 4.10 -7.79
N GLU A 50 7.20 4.40 -9.08
CA GLU A 50 7.71 5.61 -9.69
C GLU A 50 6.87 6.81 -9.23
N SER A 51 7.53 7.87 -8.79
CA SER A 51 6.86 9.12 -8.42
C SER A 51 6.38 9.84 -9.68
N ARG A 52 5.31 9.33 -10.29
CA ARG A 52 4.53 10.08 -11.28
C ARG A 52 3.82 11.18 -10.49
N GLY A 53 4.04 12.44 -10.86
CA GLY A 53 3.53 13.60 -10.13
C GLY A 53 2.03 13.50 -9.82
N LEU A 54 1.56 14.23 -8.82
CA LEU A 54 0.17 14.19 -8.37
C LEU A 54 -0.78 14.30 -9.57
N PRO A 55 -1.72 13.35 -9.77
CA PRO A 55 -2.73 13.43 -10.82
C PRO A 55 -3.84 14.40 -10.40
N ILE A 56 -3.45 15.62 -10.04
CA ILE A 56 -4.32 16.70 -9.63
C ILE A 56 -4.23 17.77 -10.72
N ILE A 57 -5.38 18.12 -11.28
CA ILE A 57 -5.49 19.26 -12.19
C ILE A 57 -5.44 20.52 -11.32
N ALA A 58 -4.42 21.35 -11.49
CA ALA A 58 -4.30 22.60 -10.76
C ALA A 58 -5.53 23.50 -11.04
N GLU A 59 -6.00 24.25 -10.04
CA GLU A 59 -7.13 25.15 -10.21
C GLU A 59 -6.87 26.13 -11.38
N GLY A 60 -7.68 26.02 -12.43
CA GLY A 60 -7.57 26.83 -13.65
C GLY A 60 -6.85 26.16 -14.84
N SER A 61 -6.25 24.98 -14.69
CA SER A 61 -5.70 24.23 -15.82
C SER A 61 -6.75 23.28 -16.42
N LYS A 62 -6.82 23.19 -17.76
CA LYS A 62 -7.70 22.24 -18.47
C LYS A 62 -7.01 20.93 -18.84
N ILE A 63 -5.71 20.86 -18.58
CA ILE A 63 -4.83 19.76 -18.92
C ILE A 63 -4.17 19.21 -17.65
N PRO A 64 -4.07 17.88 -17.50
CA PRO A 64 -3.30 17.26 -16.44
C PRO A 64 -1.83 17.68 -16.53
N GLN A 65 -1.16 17.79 -15.39
CA GLN A 65 0.28 18.09 -15.33
C GLN A 65 1.17 16.92 -15.74
N TYR A 66 0.57 15.73 -15.94
CA TYR A 66 1.25 14.51 -16.34
C TYR A 66 0.70 14.02 -17.69
N PRO A 67 1.54 13.43 -18.58
CA PRO A 67 1.06 12.86 -19.84
C PRO A 67 -0.12 11.93 -19.59
N MET A 68 -1.23 12.19 -20.29
CA MET A 68 -2.38 11.30 -20.27
C MET A 68 -1.90 9.94 -20.81
N PRO A 69 -2.10 8.83 -20.07
CA PRO A 69 -1.89 7.52 -20.64
C PRO A 69 -2.92 7.36 -21.77
N ASP A 70 -2.44 7.34 -23.01
CA ASP A 70 -3.24 6.99 -24.18
C ASP A 70 -3.71 5.53 -24.02
N PRO A 71 -4.93 5.17 -24.46
CA PRO A 71 -5.47 3.82 -24.31
C PRO A 71 -4.65 2.72 -25.00
#